data_AF-I2JBD7-F1
#
_entry.id   AF-I2JBD7-F1
#
_cell.length_a   1.000
_cell.length_b   1.000
_cell.length_c   1.000
_cell.angle_alpha   90.00
_cell.angle_beta   90.00
_cell.angle_gamma   90.00
#
_symmetry.space_group_name_H-M   'P 1'
#
loop_
_entity.id
_entity.type
_entity.pdbx_description
1 polymer ?
#
loop_
_entity_poly.entity_id
_entity_poly.type
_entity_poly.pdbx_seq_one_letter_code
_entity_poly.pdbx_strand_id
1 'polypeptide(L)'
;MNFIEDLDCLLDQEKEKVKTRFGDTSINKYFGVERNLEVSYGNKKYKFLIRKDKKTRFLINENNVKIYLSDFDVLKLLIDNFSADSEEMINQLIDFLNNKVKNRSFGEEYKLIISDENSNQEYLITGINLEDTSIQLDNEFDLHNLSLNHLKVLINLILAKDILSKELGDEETPDYLKRTAYKYIIMLKLVILKDEKILQVIQEKELCKYNNEELEWETMLNSRNIKAKIFFKHVQDIENMDIL
;
A
#
# COMPACT_ATOMS: atom_id res chain seq x y z
N MET A 1 -3.16 -4.54 -21.30
CA MET A 1 -2.77 -3.15 -21.02
C MET A 1 -3.25 -2.85 -19.61
N ASN A 2 -2.31 -2.66 -18.69
CA ASN A 2 -2.60 -2.42 -17.27
C ASN A 2 -2.28 -0.96 -16.93
N PHE A 3 -2.83 -0.44 -15.83
CA PHE A 3 -2.70 0.99 -15.53
C PHE A 3 -1.27 1.43 -15.19
N ILE A 4 -0.37 0.51 -14.82
CA ILE A 4 1.03 0.85 -14.54
C ILE A 4 1.77 1.14 -15.85
N GLU A 5 1.59 0.29 -16.86
CA GLU A 5 2.16 0.45 -18.20
C GLU A 5 1.71 1.77 -18.84
N ASP A 6 0.42 2.10 -18.72
CA ASP A 6 -0.14 3.33 -19.30
C ASP A 6 0.42 4.58 -18.60
N LEU A 7 0.62 4.51 -17.29
CA LEU A 7 1.28 5.58 -16.53
C LEU A 7 2.75 5.72 -16.90
N ASP A 8 3.46 4.63 -17.19
CA ASP A 8 4.83 4.67 -17.69
C ASP A 8 4.90 5.34 -19.07
N CYS A 9 4.05 4.94 -20.01
CA CYS A 9 3.95 5.57 -21.32
C CYS A 9 3.63 7.07 -21.22
N LEU A 10 2.66 7.43 -20.37
CA LEU A 10 2.27 8.81 -20.12
C LEU A 10 3.44 9.64 -19.56
N LEU A 11 4.18 9.08 -18.59
CA LEU A 11 5.34 9.75 -18.00
C LEU A 11 6.40 10.03 -19.07
N ASP A 12 6.68 9.07 -19.95
CA ASP A 12 7.68 9.25 -21.01
C ASP A 12 7.23 10.26 -22.08
N GLN A 13 5.95 10.23 -22.47
CA GLN A 13 5.39 11.26 -23.36
C GLN A 13 5.54 12.68 -22.77
N GLU A 14 5.26 12.86 -21.49
CA GLU A 14 5.39 14.16 -20.82
C GLU A 14 6.87 14.59 -20.69
N LYS A 15 7.80 13.66 -20.43
CA LYS A 15 9.23 13.97 -20.46
C LYS A 15 9.65 14.48 -21.84
N GLU A 16 9.25 13.82 -22.91
CA GLU A 16 9.62 14.22 -24.28
C GLU A 16 9.04 15.58 -24.67
N LYS A 17 7.79 15.89 -24.28
CA LYS A 17 7.21 17.24 -24.46
C LYS A 17 8.04 18.32 -23.75
N VAL A 18 8.46 18.06 -22.52
CA VAL A 18 9.25 19.01 -21.72
C VAL A 18 10.65 19.18 -22.30
N LYS A 19 11.32 18.09 -22.71
CA LYS A 19 12.62 18.16 -23.40
C LYS A 19 12.53 18.96 -24.70
N THR A 20 11.50 18.73 -25.50
CA THR A 20 11.28 19.45 -26.76
C THR A 20 11.12 20.96 -26.53
N ARG A 21 10.49 21.36 -25.42
CA ARG A 21 10.21 22.77 -25.11
C ARG A 21 11.35 23.49 -24.37
N PHE A 22 12.09 22.77 -23.53
CA PHE A 22 13.04 23.38 -22.59
C PHE A 22 14.46 22.78 -22.64
N GLY A 23 14.71 21.84 -23.55
CA GLY A 23 15.99 21.15 -23.72
C GLY A 23 16.17 19.93 -22.81
N ASP A 24 17.16 19.09 -23.11
CA ASP A 24 17.35 17.78 -22.47
C ASP A 24 17.65 17.83 -20.97
N THR A 25 18.24 18.93 -20.49
CA THR A 25 18.62 19.11 -19.06
C THR A 25 17.45 19.52 -18.17
N SER A 26 16.25 19.69 -18.73
CA SER A 26 15.05 20.14 -18.01
C SER A 26 14.40 19.05 -17.14
N ILE A 27 14.70 17.77 -17.38
CA ILE A 27 14.14 16.65 -16.62
C ILE A 27 15.01 16.36 -15.40
N ASN A 28 14.49 16.65 -14.21
CA ASN A 28 15.13 16.28 -12.95
C ASN A 28 14.58 14.97 -12.37
N LYS A 29 15.27 14.41 -11.37
CA LYS A 29 14.91 13.13 -10.72
C LYS A 29 13.54 13.10 -10.01
N TYR A 30 12.93 14.26 -9.79
CA TYR A 30 11.62 14.40 -9.15
C TYR A 30 10.49 14.64 -10.15
N PHE A 31 10.81 14.69 -11.45
CA PHE A 31 9.81 14.79 -12.50
C PHE A 31 8.83 13.62 -12.41
N GLY A 32 7.54 13.94 -12.45
CA GLY A 32 6.47 12.97 -12.37
C GLY A 32 5.16 13.56 -12.85
N VAL A 33 4.27 12.69 -13.28
CA VAL A 33 2.93 13.04 -13.75
C VAL A 33 1.91 12.69 -12.68
N GLU A 34 0.89 13.53 -12.56
CA GLU A 34 -0.24 13.32 -11.64
C GLU A 34 -1.54 13.24 -12.43
N ARG A 35 -2.42 12.32 -12.03
CA ARG A 35 -3.76 12.14 -12.60
C ARG A 35 -4.80 11.97 -11.51
N ASN A 36 -6.03 12.34 -11.83
CA ASN A 36 -7.16 12.05 -10.95
C ASN A 36 -7.46 10.56 -11.00
N LEU A 37 -7.71 9.98 -9.83
CA LEU A 37 -8.01 8.56 -9.67
C LEU A 37 -9.35 8.42 -8.94
N GLU A 38 -10.33 7.82 -9.59
CA GLU A 38 -11.58 7.39 -8.96
C GLU A 38 -11.58 5.87 -8.81
N VAL A 39 -11.94 5.38 -7.63
CA VAL A 39 -12.16 3.96 -7.36
C VAL A 39 -13.60 3.76 -6.94
N SER A 40 -14.32 2.90 -7.66
CA SER A 40 -15.73 2.62 -7.42
C SER A 40 -15.95 1.19 -6.97
N TYR A 41 -16.82 1.01 -5.98
CA TYR A 41 -17.33 -0.28 -5.49
C TYR A 41 -18.84 -0.19 -5.29
N GLY A 42 -19.61 -0.89 -6.13
CA GLY A 42 -21.05 -0.67 -6.25
C GLY A 42 -21.36 0.82 -6.49
N ASN A 43 -22.14 1.42 -5.58
CA ASN A 43 -22.50 2.84 -5.65
C ASN A 43 -21.53 3.77 -4.89
N LYS A 44 -20.53 3.23 -4.18
CA LYS A 44 -19.56 4.01 -3.41
C LYS A 44 -18.40 4.42 -4.31
N LYS A 45 -17.95 5.67 -4.19
CA LYS A 45 -16.84 6.26 -4.97
C LYS A 45 -15.81 6.88 -4.04
N TYR A 46 -14.54 6.58 -4.29
CA TYR A 46 -13.40 7.09 -3.54
C TYR A 46 -12.47 7.81 -4.49
N LYS A 47 -12.03 9.01 -4.11
CA LYS A 47 -11.20 9.88 -4.95
C LYS A 47 -9.80 10.00 -4.38
N PHE A 48 -8.82 9.83 -5.24
CA PHE A 48 -7.40 9.95 -4.95
C PHE A 48 -6.73 10.70 -6.11
N LEU A 49 -5.44 10.98 -5.94
CA LEU A 49 -4.55 11.26 -7.06
C LEU A 49 -3.59 10.08 -7.22
N ILE A 50 -3.21 9.81 -8.45
CA ILE A 50 -2.14 8.87 -8.76
C ILE A 50 -0.96 9.65 -9.33
N ARG A 51 0.20 9.52 -8.68
CA ARG A 51 1.45 10.12 -9.12
C ARG A 51 2.37 9.05 -9.65
N LYS A 52 2.85 9.21 -10.87
CA LYS A 52 3.89 8.38 -11.46
C LYS A 52 5.17 9.20 -11.62
N ASP A 53 6.20 8.81 -10.86
CA ASP A 53 7.59 9.22 -11.10
C ASP A 53 8.44 7.96 -11.37
N LYS A 54 9.58 7.77 -10.67
CA LYS A 54 10.26 6.47 -10.60
C LYS A 54 9.36 5.37 -10.01
N LYS A 55 8.39 5.73 -9.17
CA LYS A 55 7.43 4.83 -8.55
C LYS A 55 6.01 5.38 -8.74
N THR A 56 5.03 4.48 -8.71
CA THR A 56 3.62 4.84 -8.61
C THR A 56 3.26 5.06 -7.14
N ARG A 57 2.64 6.21 -6.85
CA ARG A 57 2.15 6.59 -5.52
C ARG A 57 0.70 7.01 -5.61
N PHE A 58 -0.07 6.72 -4.56
CA PHE A 58 -1.43 7.18 -4.39
C PHE A 58 -1.44 8.30 -3.36
N LEU A 59 -2.12 9.41 -3.67
CA LEU A 59 -2.20 10.58 -2.81
C LEU A 59 -3.65 10.82 -2.45
N ILE A 60 -3.87 11.21 -1.20
CA ILE A 60 -5.14 11.77 -0.76
C ILE A 60 -5.12 13.27 -1.07
N ASN A 61 -6.24 13.79 -1.56
CA ASN A 61 -6.41 15.23 -1.76
C ASN A 61 -7.52 15.72 -0.84
N GLU A 62 -7.15 16.42 0.22
CA GLU A 62 -8.07 16.96 1.21
C GLU A 62 -7.76 18.46 1.39
N ASN A 63 -8.77 19.31 1.24
CA ASN A 63 -8.63 20.78 1.38
C ASN A 63 -7.50 21.39 0.51
N ASN A 64 -7.32 20.90 -0.72
CA ASN A 64 -6.22 21.27 -1.63
C ASN A 64 -4.82 20.90 -1.14
N VAL A 65 -4.71 20.07 -0.10
CA VAL A 65 -3.46 19.49 0.39
C VAL A 65 -3.33 18.07 -0.15
N LYS A 66 -2.20 17.81 -0.80
CA LYS A 66 -1.85 16.49 -1.33
C LYS A 66 -1.03 15.72 -0.31
N ILE A 67 -1.56 14.62 0.17
CA ILE A 67 -0.98 13.84 1.26
C ILE A 67 -0.60 12.47 0.72
N TYR A 68 0.67 12.11 0.86
CA TYR A 68 1.18 10.78 0.55
C TYR A 68 1.29 9.98 1.83
N LEU A 69 0.53 8.89 1.93
CA LEU A 69 0.70 7.91 2.99
C LEU A 69 1.67 6.83 2.51
N SER A 70 2.78 6.69 3.21
CA SER A 70 3.71 5.59 3.02
C SER A 70 3.15 4.27 3.58
N ASP A 71 3.76 3.14 3.23
CA ASP A 71 3.38 1.86 3.83
C ASP A 71 3.55 1.81 5.36
N PHE A 72 4.31 2.74 5.96
CA PHE A 72 4.39 2.90 7.42
C PHE A 72 3.14 3.59 7.93
N ASP A 73 2.78 4.72 7.33
CA ASP A 73 1.63 5.53 7.73
C ASP A 73 0.33 4.72 7.59
N VAL A 74 0.17 3.94 6.52
CA VAL A 74 -0.99 3.04 6.35
C VAL A 74 -1.08 2.00 7.48
N LEU A 75 0.04 1.39 7.87
CA LEU A 75 0.05 0.40 8.95
C LEU A 75 -0.20 1.03 10.31
N LYS A 76 0.41 2.19 10.56
CA LYS A 76 0.19 2.95 11.78
C LYS A 76 -1.28 3.33 11.91
N LEU A 77 -1.90 3.83 10.84
CA LEU A 77 -3.34 4.14 10.82
C LEU A 77 -4.20 2.91 11.11
N LEU A 78 -3.85 1.72 10.58
CA LEU A 78 -4.57 0.49 10.93
C LEU A 78 -4.41 0.20 12.43
N ILE A 79 -3.17 0.16 12.93
CA ILE A 79 -2.86 -0.20 14.32
C ILE A 79 -3.51 0.78 15.31
N ASP A 80 -3.38 2.07 15.09
CA ASP A 80 -3.86 3.11 16.01
C ASP A 80 -5.41 3.16 16.08
N ASN A 81 -6.10 2.68 15.04
CA ASN A 81 -7.56 2.71 14.95
C ASN A 81 -8.23 1.36 15.23
N PHE A 82 -7.46 0.29 15.38
CA PHE A 82 -8.00 -1.00 15.76
C PHE A 82 -7.83 -1.23 17.27
N SER A 83 -8.94 -1.55 17.93
CA SER A 83 -8.95 -1.97 19.33
C SER A 83 -8.94 -3.50 19.46
N ALA A 84 -8.82 -4.01 20.69
CA ALA A 84 -8.96 -5.45 20.97
C ALA A 84 -10.31 -6.02 20.48
N ASP A 85 -11.37 -5.21 20.47
CA ASP A 85 -12.70 -5.61 19.95
C ASP A 85 -12.75 -5.68 18.42
N SER A 86 -11.66 -5.29 17.73
CA SER A 86 -11.53 -5.32 16.26
C SER A 86 -10.88 -6.62 15.73
N GLU A 87 -10.68 -7.62 16.58
CA GLU A 87 -10.01 -8.88 16.24
C GLU A 87 -10.63 -9.56 14.99
N GLU A 88 -11.96 -9.59 14.88
CA GLU A 88 -12.64 -10.16 13.72
C GLU A 88 -12.25 -9.45 12.42
N MET A 89 -12.25 -8.11 12.42
CA MET A 89 -11.91 -7.31 11.24
C MET A 89 -10.44 -7.47 10.84
N ILE A 90 -9.56 -7.60 11.83
CA ILE A 90 -8.13 -7.85 11.59
C ILE A 90 -7.92 -9.23 11.00
N ASN A 91 -8.60 -10.25 11.52
CA ASN A 91 -8.53 -11.60 10.99
C ASN A 91 -9.07 -11.66 9.56
N GLN A 92 -10.16 -10.96 9.24
CA GLN A 92 -10.65 -10.83 7.87
C GLN A 92 -9.62 -10.16 6.93
N LEU A 93 -8.92 -9.13 7.41
CA LEU A 93 -7.85 -8.48 6.64
C LEU A 93 -6.66 -9.44 6.43
N ILE A 94 -6.24 -10.16 7.47
CA ILE A 94 -5.17 -11.17 7.38
C ILE A 94 -5.54 -12.27 6.40
N ASP A 95 -6.74 -12.82 6.50
CA ASP A 95 -7.25 -13.86 5.60
C ASP A 95 -7.32 -13.37 4.16
N PHE A 96 -7.79 -12.13 3.95
CA PHE A 96 -7.77 -11.51 2.64
C PHE A 96 -6.34 -11.42 2.09
N LEU A 97 -5.38 -10.89 2.86
CA LEU A 97 -3.98 -10.75 2.43
C LEU A 97 -3.34 -12.11 2.11
N ASN A 98 -3.57 -13.13 2.94
CA ASN A 98 -3.09 -14.49 2.75
C ASN A 98 -3.67 -15.12 1.46
N ASN A 99 -4.98 -14.99 1.25
CA ASN A 99 -5.63 -15.49 0.04
C ASN A 99 -5.19 -14.71 -1.21
N LYS A 100 -4.95 -13.40 -1.09
CA LYS A 100 -4.47 -12.56 -2.18
C LYS A 100 -3.08 -12.97 -2.67
N VAL A 101 -2.19 -13.34 -1.75
CA VAL A 101 -0.86 -13.87 -2.09
C VAL A 101 -0.97 -15.21 -2.84
N LYS A 102 -1.86 -16.11 -2.39
CA LYS A 102 -2.08 -17.42 -3.01
C LYS A 102 -2.78 -17.32 -4.37
N ASN A 103 -3.71 -16.38 -4.50
CA ASN A 103 -4.49 -16.11 -5.69
C ASN A 103 -4.62 -14.59 -5.90
N ARG A 104 -3.86 -14.06 -6.87
CA ARG A 104 -3.79 -12.62 -7.16
C ARG A 104 -5.14 -12.02 -7.55
N SER A 105 -6.05 -12.83 -8.08
CA SER A 105 -7.41 -12.42 -8.47
C SER A 105 -8.42 -12.53 -7.33
N PHE A 106 -8.02 -12.99 -6.15
CA PHE A 106 -8.92 -13.10 -4.99
C PHE A 106 -9.44 -11.74 -4.53
N GLY A 107 -10.72 -11.70 -4.13
CA GLY A 107 -11.40 -10.52 -3.62
C GLY A 107 -12.48 -10.00 -4.56
N GLU A 108 -13.12 -8.92 -4.13
CA GLU A 108 -14.19 -8.24 -4.84
C GLU A 108 -13.65 -7.37 -5.96
N GLU A 109 -14.42 -7.22 -7.03
CA GLU A 109 -14.04 -6.38 -8.16
C GLU A 109 -14.30 -4.89 -7.86
N TYR A 110 -13.31 -4.08 -8.15
CA TYR A 110 -13.34 -2.63 -8.08
C TYR A 110 -13.08 -2.04 -9.46
N LYS A 111 -13.85 -1.01 -9.80
CA LYS A 111 -13.60 -0.22 -11.00
C LYS A 111 -12.67 0.94 -10.67
N LEU A 112 -11.60 1.06 -11.44
CA LEU A 112 -10.60 2.11 -11.33
C LEU A 112 -10.66 2.98 -12.57
N ILE A 113 -10.82 4.29 -12.39
CA ILE A 113 -10.87 5.27 -13.48
C ILE A 113 -9.72 6.26 -13.29
N ILE A 114 -8.81 6.30 -14.26
CA ILE A 114 -7.77 7.32 -14.33
C ILE A 114 -8.22 8.35 -15.34
N SER A 115 -8.34 9.60 -14.88
CA SER A 115 -8.78 10.72 -15.70
C SER A 115 -7.61 11.66 -15.99
N ASP A 116 -7.51 12.06 -17.26
CA ASP A 116 -6.75 13.24 -17.69
C ASP A 116 -7.69 14.31 -18.26
N GLU A 117 -7.14 15.38 -18.82
CA GLU A 117 -7.94 16.51 -19.33
C GLU A 117 -8.89 16.11 -20.47
N ASN A 118 -8.61 15.02 -21.20
CA ASN A 118 -9.28 14.67 -22.45
C ASN A 118 -9.84 13.23 -22.49
N SER A 119 -9.55 12.40 -21.48
CA SER A 119 -9.87 10.99 -21.49
C SER A 119 -10.07 10.42 -20.09
N ASN A 120 -10.91 9.40 -20.02
CA ASN A 120 -11.10 8.54 -18.86
C ASN A 120 -10.72 7.12 -19.27
N GLN A 121 -9.75 6.54 -18.59
CA GLN A 121 -9.31 5.19 -18.84
C GLN A 121 -9.74 4.30 -17.68
N GLU A 122 -10.37 3.17 -18.00
CA GLU A 122 -10.99 2.29 -17.02
C GLU A 122 -10.20 0.99 -16.87
N TYR A 123 -10.06 0.54 -15.63
CA TYR A 123 -9.39 -0.69 -15.26
C TYR A 123 -10.18 -1.41 -14.17
N LEU A 124 -9.92 -2.71 -14.04
CA LEU A 124 -10.49 -3.55 -12.99
C LEU A 124 -9.37 -4.03 -12.07
N ILE A 125 -9.60 -3.96 -10.77
CA ILE A 125 -8.73 -4.52 -9.74
C ILE A 125 -9.57 -5.34 -8.77
N THR A 126 -8.95 -6.26 -8.04
CA THR A 126 -9.64 -7.02 -6.99
C THR A 126 -9.12 -6.64 -5.60
N GLY A 127 -10.02 -6.56 -4.61
CA GLY A 127 -9.74 -5.99 -3.30
C GLY A 127 -10.57 -6.58 -2.16
N ILE A 128 -10.28 -6.16 -0.92
CA ILE A 128 -11.05 -6.55 0.27
C ILE A 128 -12.45 -5.94 0.23
N ASN A 129 -13.44 -6.59 0.84
CA ASN A 129 -14.80 -6.04 0.97
C ASN A 129 -14.80 -4.78 1.85
N LEU A 130 -15.66 -3.84 1.48
CA LEU A 130 -15.89 -2.63 2.27
C LEU A 130 -16.94 -2.86 3.34
N GLU A 131 -16.79 -2.17 4.46
CA GLU A 131 -17.82 -2.14 5.49
C GLU A 131 -19.03 -1.33 5.02
N ASP A 132 -20.22 -1.72 5.46
CA ASP A 132 -21.43 -0.93 5.25
C ASP A 132 -21.34 0.41 5.98
N THR A 133 -20.78 0.40 7.19
CA THR A 133 -20.58 1.57 8.03
C THR A 133 -19.22 2.23 7.81
N SER A 134 -19.20 3.55 7.65
CA SER A 134 -17.97 4.33 7.54
C SER A 134 -17.43 4.68 8.93
N ILE A 135 -16.52 3.86 9.45
CA ILE A 135 -15.75 4.16 10.67
C ILE A 135 -14.75 5.27 10.34
N GLN A 136 -14.85 6.41 11.03
CA GLN A 136 -13.86 7.49 10.89
C GLN A 136 -12.58 7.10 11.62
N LEU A 137 -11.43 7.45 11.03
CA LEU A 137 -10.13 7.16 11.63
C LEU A 137 -9.61 8.37 12.40
N ASP A 138 -9.24 8.14 13.65
CA ASP A 138 -8.40 9.05 14.41
C ASP A 138 -6.99 8.99 13.82
N ASN A 139 -6.43 10.15 13.49
CA ASN A 139 -5.13 10.20 12.85
C ASN A 139 -4.35 11.46 13.22
N GLU A 140 -3.03 11.31 13.33
CA GLU A 140 -2.09 12.42 13.60
C GLU A 140 -1.93 13.37 12.40
N PHE A 141 -2.49 13.02 11.25
CA PHE A 141 -2.38 13.78 9.99
C PHE A 141 -3.51 14.80 9.79
N ASP A 142 -4.45 14.90 10.74
CA ASP A 142 -5.62 15.78 10.69
C ASP A 142 -6.49 15.58 9.43
N LEU A 143 -6.55 14.34 8.94
CA LEU A 143 -7.38 13.93 7.81
C LEU A 143 -8.82 13.72 8.28
N HIS A 144 -9.67 14.73 8.15
CA HIS A 144 -11.05 14.69 8.65
C HIS A 144 -11.97 13.74 7.87
N ASN A 145 -11.67 13.46 6.60
CA ASN A 145 -12.52 12.63 5.73
C ASN A 145 -11.98 11.21 5.52
N LEU A 146 -10.90 10.82 6.20
CA LEU A 146 -10.32 9.49 6.05
C LEU A 146 -11.08 8.47 6.90
N SER A 147 -11.86 7.61 6.25
CA SER A 147 -12.52 6.48 6.89
C SER A 147 -11.78 5.16 6.70
N LEU A 148 -12.13 4.14 7.48
CA LEU A 148 -11.59 2.79 7.32
C LEU A 148 -11.77 2.26 5.89
N ASN A 149 -12.90 2.56 5.25
CA ASN A 149 -13.12 2.16 3.86
C ASN A 149 -12.16 2.88 2.90
N HIS A 150 -11.81 4.15 3.14
CA HIS A 150 -10.77 4.83 2.35
C HIS A 150 -9.42 4.12 2.52
N LEU A 151 -9.08 3.70 3.74
CA LEU A 151 -7.86 2.96 4.02
C LEU A 151 -7.85 1.58 3.33
N LYS A 152 -8.96 0.83 3.39
CA LYS A 152 -9.14 -0.44 2.65
C LYS A 152 -8.96 -0.25 1.14
N VAL A 153 -9.54 0.81 0.56
CA VAL A 153 -9.35 1.12 -0.86
C VAL A 153 -7.90 1.47 -1.19
N LEU A 154 -7.22 2.22 -0.32
CA LEU A 154 -5.80 2.51 -0.50
C LEU A 154 -4.94 1.23 -0.46
N ILE A 155 -5.24 0.31 0.45
CA ILE A 155 -4.59 -1.01 0.50
C ILE A 155 -4.83 -1.77 -0.80
N ASN A 156 -6.07 -1.82 -1.29
CA ASN A 156 -6.40 -2.47 -2.57
C ASN A 156 -5.58 -1.88 -3.74
N LEU A 157 -5.44 -0.56 -3.80
CA LEU A 157 -4.62 0.15 -4.79
C LEU A 157 -3.13 -0.23 -4.70
N ILE A 158 -2.59 -0.28 -3.47
CA ILE A 158 -1.19 -0.69 -3.23
C ILE A 158 -0.96 -2.12 -3.72
N LEU A 159 -1.83 -3.06 -3.34
CA LEU A 159 -1.71 -4.47 -3.74
C LEU A 159 -1.86 -4.65 -5.25
N ALA A 160 -2.80 -3.94 -5.89
CA ALA A 160 -2.97 -3.97 -7.33
C ALA A 160 -1.70 -3.47 -8.06
N LYS A 161 -1.12 -2.36 -7.60
CA LYS A 161 0.15 -1.84 -8.12
C LYS A 161 1.29 -2.86 -7.94
N ASP A 162 1.38 -3.52 -6.79
CA ASP A 162 2.41 -4.51 -6.50
C ASP A 162 2.29 -5.76 -7.41
N ILE A 163 1.06 -6.23 -7.66
CA ILE A 163 0.78 -7.33 -8.60
C ILE A 163 1.23 -6.96 -10.02
N LEU A 164 0.74 -5.83 -10.53
CA LEU A 164 1.01 -5.41 -11.90
C LEU A 164 2.49 -5.09 -12.12
N SER A 165 3.18 -4.59 -11.09
CA SER A 165 4.62 -4.35 -11.15
C SER A 165 5.41 -5.65 -11.35
N LYS A 166 4.98 -6.77 -10.75
CA LYS A 166 5.63 -8.07 -10.97
C LYS A 166 5.32 -8.64 -12.35
N GLU A 167 4.13 -8.38 -12.89
CA GLU A 167 3.73 -8.83 -14.23
C GLU A 167 4.48 -8.10 -15.35
N LEU A 168 4.83 -6.83 -15.13
CA LEU A 168 5.63 -6.03 -16.07
C LEU A 168 7.15 -6.25 -15.90
N GLY A 169 7.56 -6.81 -14.76
CA GLY A 169 8.96 -7.04 -14.41
C GLY A 169 9.54 -8.31 -15.02
N ASP A 170 10.85 -8.46 -14.88
CA ASP A 170 11.56 -9.70 -15.18
C ASP A 170 11.46 -10.74 -14.05
N GLU A 171 12.10 -11.89 -14.23
CA GLU A 171 12.16 -12.95 -13.23
C GLU A 171 12.77 -12.45 -11.90
N GLU A 172 13.78 -11.57 -11.99
CA GLU A 172 14.48 -10.94 -10.86
C GLU A 172 13.65 -9.89 -10.10
N THR A 173 12.55 -9.42 -10.70
CA THR A 173 11.69 -8.43 -10.06
C THR A 173 11.11 -9.00 -8.76
N PRO A 174 11.31 -8.34 -7.60
CA PRO A 174 10.83 -8.87 -6.34
C PRO A 174 9.31 -9.09 -6.32
N ASP A 175 8.85 -10.09 -5.58
CA ASP A 175 7.43 -10.26 -5.29
C ASP A 175 6.98 -9.20 -4.27
N TYR A 176 6.65 -8.02 -4.78
CA TYR A 176 6.19 -6.89 -3.96
C TYR A 176 4.88 -7.22 -3.24
N LEU A 177 4.00 -8.02 -3.85
CA LEU A 177 2.75 -8.45 -3.22
C LEU A 177 3.04 -9.22 -1.94
N LYS A 178 3.87 -10.28 -2.01
CA LYS A 178 4.27 -11.05 -0.82
C LYS A 178 4.91 -10.16 0.23
N ARG A 179 5.84 -9.30 -0.19
CA ARG A 179 6.53 -8.39 0.73
C ARG A 179 5.57 -7.48 1.47
N THR A 180 4.63 -6.84 0.77
CA THR A 180 3.66 -5.93 1.37
C THR A 180 2.69 -6.71 2.26
N ALA A 181 2.10 -7.79 1.75
CA ALA A 181 1.13 -8.61 2.48
C ALA A 181 1.73 -9.21 3.77
N TYR A 182 2.91 -9.83 3.70
CA TYR A 182 3.58 -10.42 4.86
C TYR A 182 3.98 -9.37 5.88
N LYS A 183 4.45 -8.20 5.44
CA LYS A 183 4.71 -7.08 6.36
C LYS A 183 3.44 -6.70 7.11
N TYR A 184 2.30 -6.60 6.42
CA TYR A 184 1.04 -6.23 7.05
C TYR A 184 0.58 -7.30 8.03
N ILE A 185 0.57 -8.57 7.62
CA ILE A 185 0.18 -9.70 8.47
C ILE A 185 1.03 -9.76 9.73
N ILE A 186 2.36 -9.72 9.58
CA ILE A 186 3.30 -9.79 10.72
C ILE A 186 3.05 -8.64 11.70
N MET A 187 2.88 -7.41 11.20
CA MET A 187 2.65 -6.26 12.08
C MET A 187 1.30 -6.33 12.79
N LEU A 188 0.23 -6.72 12.10
CA LEU A 188 -1.10 -6.85 12.69
C LEU A 188 -1.15 -7.95 13.76
N LYS A 189 -0.58 -9.13 13.45
CA LYS A 189 -0.49 -10.24 14.39
C LYS A 189 0.39 -9.90 15.60
N LEU A 190 1.53 -9.22 15.39
CA LEU A 190 2.45 -8.83 16.45
C LEU A 190 1.84 -7.78 17.38
N VAL A 191 1.32 -6.69 16.83
CA VAL A 191 0.97 -5.50 17.61
C VAL A 191 -0.45 -5.62 18.18
N ILE A 192 -1.40 -6.11 17.38
CA ILE A 192 -2.81 -6.14 17.79
C ILE A 192 -3.18 -7.49 18.40
N LEU A 193 -2.87 -8.59 17.71
CA LEU A 193 -3.22 -9.94 18.19
C LEU A 193 -2.22 -10.49 19.22
N LYS A 194 -1.08 -9.81 19.43
CA LYS A 194 -0.02 -10.20 20.38
C LYS A 194 0.45 -11.64 20.19
N ASP A 195 0.60 -12.07 18.93
CA ASP A 195 1.03 -13.42 18.57
C ASP A 195 2.44 -13.71 19.11
N GLU A 196 2.53 -14.62 20.08
CA GLU A 196 3.77 -14.98 20.77
C GLU A 196 4.80 -15.61 19.83
N LYS A 197 4.39 -16.36 18.80
CA LYS A 197 5.33 -16.98 17.85
C LYS A 197 6.03 -15.91 17.04
N ILE A 198 5.28 -14.91 16.57
CA ILE A 198 5.86 -13.79 15.85
C ILE A 198 6.76 -12.98 16.78
N LEU A 199 6.32 -12.71 18.00
CA LEU A 199 7.14 -12.01 19.00
C LEU A 199 8.50 -12.69 19.20
N GLN A 200 8.53 -14.02 19.34
CA GLN A 200 9.76 -14.81 19.45
C GLN A 200 10.67 -14.62 18.23
N VAL A 201 10.13 -14.75 17.01
CA VAL A 201 10.92 -14.55 15.78
C VAL A 201 11.48 -13.13 15.68
N ILE A 202 10.68 -12.12 16.03
CA ILE A 202 11.10 -10.71 16.02
C ILE A 202 12.23 -10.46 17.03
N GLN A 203 12.16 -11.08 18.22
CA GLN A 203 13.19 -11.02 19.25
C GLN A 203 14.47 -11.73 18.82
N GLU A 204 14.38 -12.97 18.35
CA GLU A 204 15.52 -13.78 17.90
C GLU A 204 16.30 -13.10 16.77
N LYS A 205 15.60 -12.39 15.88
CA LYS A 205 16.19 -11.67 14.76
C LYS A 205 16.58 -10.23 15.10
N GLU A 206 16.34 -9.78 16.33
CA GLU A 206 16.64 -8.43 16.82
C GLU A 206 16.08 -7.34 15.89
N LEU A 207 14.83 -7.52 15.44
CA LEU A 207 14.21 -6.65 14.44
C LEU A 207 13.61 -5.39 15.06
N CYS A 208 13.28 -5.43 16.35
CA CYS A 208 12.71 -4.33 17.12
C CYS A 208 13.58 -4.00 18.35
N LYS A 209 13.31 -2.86 18.97
CA LYS A 209 13.84 -2.52 20.30
C LYS A 209 12.78 -2.77 21.37
N TYR A 210 13.26 -2.91 22.60
CA TYR A 210 12.43 -2.92 23.80
C TYR A 210 12.83 -1.75 24.68
N ASN A 211 11.84 -1.07 25.24
CA ASN A 211 12.02 0.02 26.19
C ASN A 211 11.09 -0.20 27.37
N ASN A 212 11.63 -0.34 28.58
CA ASN A 212 10.86 -0.65 29.79
C ASN A 212 9.89 -1.84 29.59
N GLU A 213 10.36 -2.91 28.94
CA GLU A 213 9.57 -4.12 28.61
C GLU A 213 8.46 -3.92 27.54
N GLU A 214 8.28 -2.71 27.02
CA GLU A 214 7.38 -2.43 25.91
C GLU A 214 8.09 -2.58 24.55
N LEU A 215 7.39 -3.18 23.60
CA LEU A 215 7.83 -3.39 22.23
C LEU A 215 7.76 -2.07 21.44
N GLU A 216 8.91 -1.53 21.03
CA GLU A 216 8.95 -0.36 20.13
C GLU A 216 8.77 -0.79 18.67
N TRP A 217 7.58 -1.29 18.33
CA TRP A 217 7.29 -1.89 17.01
C TRP A 217 7.55 -0.93 15.83
N GLU A 218 7.36 0.38 16.01
CA GLU A 218 7.62 1.40 14.99
C GLU A 218 9.08 1.35 14.49
N THR A 219 10.01 0.91 15.35
CA THR A 219 11.42 0.75 14.98
C THR A 219 11.62 -0.29 13.88
N MET A 220 10.74 -1.29 13.74
CA MET A 220 10.78 -2.26 12.65
C MET A 220 10.44 -1.63 11.30
N LEU A 221 9.56 -0.63 11.29
CA LEU A 221 9.15 0.04 10.07
C LEU A 221 10.01 1.27 9.74
N ASN A 222 10.90 1.65 10.66
CA ASN A 222 11.86 2.73 10.45
C ASN A 222 12.77 2.43 9.25
N SER A 223 12.84 3.38 8.32
CA SER A 223 13.70 3.26 7.14
C SER A 223 15.20 3.14 7.46
N ARG A 224 15.66 3.47 8.67
CA ARG A 224 17.06 3.29 9.10
C ARG A 224 17.33 1.91 9.68
N ASN A 225 16.30 1.10 9.95
CA ASN A 225 16.46 -0.25 10.45
C ASN A 225 16.80 -1.22 9.29
N ILE A 226 18.09 -1.44 9.07
CA ILE A 226 18.60 -2.27 7.98
C ILE A 226 18.21 -3.74 8.18
N LYS A 227 18.20 -4.24 9.42
CA LYS A 227 17.83 -5.64 9.73
C LYS A 227 16.38 -5.92 9.33
N ALA A 228 15.44 -5.07 9.75
CA ALA A 228 14.04 -5.21 9.38
C ALA A 228 13.81 -5.07 7.86
N LYS A 229 14.54 -4.15 7.20
CA LYS A 229 14.50 -4.03 5.74
C LYS A 229 14.94 -5.28 5.01
N ILE A 230 16.04 -5.91 5.47
CA ILE A 230 16.55 -7.16 4.91
C ILE A 230 15.53 -8.26 5.15
N PHE A 231 15.04 -8.40 6.37
CA PHE A 231 14.03 -9.39 6.74
C PHE A 231 12.81 -9.35 5.81
N PHE A 232 12.15 -8.20 5.66
CA PHE A 232 10.98 -8.09 4.77
C PHE A 232 11.32 -8.16 3.28
N LYS A 233 12.60 -8.10 2.88
CA LYS A 233 13.02 -8.31 1.49
C LYS A 233 13.16 -9.79 1.15
N HIS A 234 13.51 -10.64 2.11
CA HIS A 234 13.68 -12.08 1.93
C HIS A 234 12.39 -12.84 2.23
N VAL A 235 11.37 -12.66 1.37
CA VAL A 235 10.04 -13.24 1.55
C VAL A 235 10.05 -14.78 1.65
N GLN A 236 10.97 -15.46 0.96
CA GLN A 236 11.10 -16.91 1.04
C GLN A 236 11.48 -17.39 2.44
N ASP A 237 12.33 -16.64 3.14
CA ASP A 237 12.73 -16.98 4.51
C ASP A 237 11.51 -16.89 5.43
N ILE A 238 10.66 -15.88 5.24
CA ILE A 238 9.42 -15.69 6.01
C ILE A 238 8.46 -16.87 5.76
N GLU A 239 8.30 -17.32 4.52
CA GLU A 239 7.45 -18.48 4.19
C GLU A 239 7.94 -19.75 4.87
N ASN A 240 9.26 -19.92 4.99
CA ASN A 240 9.85 -21.08 5.63
C ASN A 240 9.74 -21.07 7.16
N MET A 241 9.35 -19.93 7.77
CA MET A 241 9.21 -19.80 9.23
C MET A 241 7.85 -20.26 9.76
N ASP A 242 6.85 -20.50 8.90
CA ASP A 242 5.49 -20.93 9.28
C ASP A 242 4.83 -20.01 10.33
N ILE A 243 5.01 -18.69 10.16
CA ILE A 243 4.47 -17.63 11.05
C ILE A 243 3.31 -16.82 10.42
N LEU A 244 2.95 -17.12 9.17
CA LEU A 244 1.99 -16.36 8.36
C LEU A 244 0.58 -16.98 8.36
#